data_AF-A0A6M4GWT8-F1
#
_entry.id   AF-A0A6M4GWT8-F1
#
_cell.length_a   1.000
_cell.length_b   1.000
_cell.length_c   1.000
_cell.angle_alpha   90.00
_cell.angle_beta   90.00
_cell.angle_gamma   90.00
#
_symmetry.space_group_name_H-M   'P 1'
#
loop_
_entity.id
_entity.type
_entity.pdbx_description
1 polymer ?
#
loop_
_entity_poly.entity_id
_entity_poly.type
_entity_poly.pdbx_seq_one_letter_code
_entity_poly.pdbx_strand_id
1 'polypeptide(L)'
;MVSSAAATVSQYLGELPAERRAVVSKVRTLVRKSIPKGYEECMNWGMICWQVPLKRAPDTYNGKPLCYVALAAQKNNYALYLMGPYIDRKQAAALRAARGKSGKKLDMGKSCLRFKALDDLPVEAIGASIASIPVDECIRLHEKQHPRKK
;
A
#
# COMPACT_ATOMS: atom_id res chain seq x y z
N MET A 1 3.03 9.51 -13.57
CA MET A 1 1.62 9.11 -13.70
C MET A 1 1.56 7.60 -13.86
N VAL A 2 0.53 6.96 -13.30
CA VAL A 2 0.27 5.53 -13.48
C VAL A 2 -0.53 5.36 -14.77
N SER A 3 -0.17 4.40 -15.62
CA SER A 3 -0.72 4.27 -16.97
C SER A 3 -1.00 2.83 -17.42
N SER A 4 -0.95 1.86 -16.51
CA SER A 4 -1.23 0.46 -16.88
C SER A 4 -2.73 0.19 -16.91
N ALA A 5 -3.16 -0.53 -17.95
CA ALA A 5 -4.51 -1.06 -18.11
C ALA A 5 -4.63 -2.54 -17.69
N ALA A 6 -3.58 -3.10 -17.08
CA ALA A 6 -3.55 -4.51 -16.68
C ALA A 6 -4.68 -4.85 -15.71
N ALA A 7 -5.42 -5.91 -16.03
CA ALA A 7 -6.52 -6.41 -15.20
C ALA A 7 -6.03 -7.34 -14.08
N THR A 8 -4.82 -7.88 -14.19
CA THR A 8 -4.24 -8.81 -13.22
C THR A 8 -2.80 -8.42 -12.86
N VAL A 9 -2.37 -8.82 -11.66
CA VAL A 9 -0.98 -8.59 -11.21
C VAL A 9 0.02 -9.27 -12.13
N SER A 10 -0.30 -10.47 -12.65
CA SER A 10 0.55 -11.19 -13.60
C SER A 10 0.74 -10.42 -14.91
N GLN A 11 -0.35 -9.88 -15.47
CA GLN A 11 -0.27 -9.01 -16.65
C GLN A 11 0.53 -7.74 -16.36
N TYR A 12 0.28 -7.09 -15.23
CA TYR A 12 1.00 -5.89 -14.80
C TYR A 12 2.51 -6.13 -14.72
N LEU A 13 2.92 -7.24 -14.10
CA LEU A 13 4.33 -7.63 -14.05
C LEU A 13 4.87 -7.93 -15.45
N GLY A 14 4.09 -8.58 -16.31
CA GLY A 14 4.44 -8.86 -17.71
C GLY A 14 4.73 -7.61 -18.55
N GLU A 15 3.97 -6.53 -18.34
CA GLU A 15 4.17 -5.24 -19.03
C GLU A 15 5.45 -4.52 -18.62
N LEU A 16 5.99 -4.81 -17.43
CA LEU A 16 7.20 -4.15 -16.94
C LEU A 16 8.47 -4.75 -17.56
N PRO A 17 9.46 -3.91 -17.93
CA PRO A 17 10.81 -4.36 -18.24
C PRO A 17 11.41 -5.22 -17.11
N ALA A 18 12.27 -6.17 -17.45
CA ALA A 18 12.79 -7.19 -16.52
C ALA A 18 13.34 -6.60 -15.22
N GLU A 19 14.15 -5.55 -15.31
CA GLU A 19 14.74 -4.86 -14.15
C GLU A 19 13.67 -4.27 -13.22
N ARG A 20 12.64 -3.65 -13.81
CA ARG A 20 11.56 -3.01 -13.06
C ARG A 20 10.63 -4.04 -12.43
N ARG A 21 10.35 -5.11 -13.17
CA ARG A 21 9.60 -6.28 -12.69
C ARG A 21 10.29 -6.90 -11.47
N ALA A 22 11.63 -6.99 -11.47
CA ALA A 22 12.38 -7.51 -10.34
C ALA A 22 12.19 -6.66 -9.07
N VAL A 23 12.29 -5.32 -9.18
CA VAL A 23 12.05 -4.41 -8.05
C VAL A 23 10.62 -4.54 -7.53
N VAL A 24 9.62 -4.48 -8.42
CA VAL A 24 8.20 -4.59 -8.03
C VAL A 24 7.92 -5.95 -7.38
N SER A 25 8.51 -7.04 -7.89
CA SER A 25 8.32 -8.38 -7.32
C SER A 25 8.92 -8.52 -5.92
N LYS A 26 10.09 -7.91 -5.67
CA LYS A 26 10.70 -7.89 -4.33
C LYS A 26 9.83 -7.11 -3.34
N VAL A 27 9.35 -5.92 -3.72
CA VAL A 27 8.47 -5.10 -2.87
C VAL A 27 7.13 -5.81 -2.63
N ARG A 28 6.53 -6.38 -3.67
CA ARG A 28 5.31 -7.20 -3.56
C ARG A 28 5.49 -8.34 -2.56
N THR A 29 6.64 -9.01 -2.59
CA THR A 29 6.97 -10.08 -1.63
C THR A 29 7.03 -9.55 -0.19
N LEU A 30 7.64 -8.39 0.04
CA LEU A 30 7.67 -7.73 1.35
C LEU A 30 6.26 -7.44 1.86
N VAL A 31 5.40 -6.86 1.02
CA VAL A 31 4.01 -6.57 1.39
C VAL A 31 3.26 -7.86 1.71
N ARG A 32 3.34 -8.88 0.85
CA ARG A 32 2.64 -10.16 1.05
C ARG A 32 3.09 -10.91 2.31
N LYS A 33 4.35 -10.78 2.71
CA LYS A 33 4.86 -11.37 3.96
C LYS A 33 4.38 -10.64 5.21
N SER A 34 4.12 -9.33 5.09
CA SER A 34 3.80 -8.47 6.23
C SER A 34 2.30 -8.24 6.39
N ILE A 35 1.53 -8.35 5.31
CA ILE A 35 0.12 -7.99 5.32
C ILE A 35 -0.72 -9.01 6.09
N PRO A 36 -1.59 -8.58 7.03
CA PRO A 36 -2.48 -9.47 7.74
C PRO A 36 -3.43 -10.23 6.81
N LYS A 37 -3.94 -11.37 7.28
CA LYS A 37 -4.96 -12.12 6.54
C LYS A 37 -6.25 -11.29 6.40
N GLY A 38 -6.95 -11.48 5.29
CA GLY A 38 -8.25 -10.87 5.01
C GLY A 38 -8.21 -9.69 4.03
N TYR A 39 -7.01 -9.17 3.72
CA TYR A 39 -6.81 -8.31 2.56
C TYR A 39 -6.69 -9.15 1.28
N GLU A 40 -7.30 -8.68 0.19
CA GLU A 40 -7.16 -9.28 -1.13
C GLU A 40 -6.15 -8.50 -1.98
N GLU A 41 -5.34 -9.21 -2.76
CA GLU A 41 -4.44 -8.60 -3.75
C GLU A 41 -5.14 -8.52 -5.10
N CYS A 42 -5.26 -7.32 -5.65
CA CYS A 42 -5.94 -7.07 -6.93
C CYS A 42 -5.23 -5.97 -7.74
N MET A 43 -5.62 -5.80 -9.00
CA MET A 43 -5.30 -4.59 -9.76
C MET A 43 -6.41 -3.56 -9.56
N ASN A 44 -6.04 -2.35 -9.13
CA ASN A 44 -6.99 -1.25 -9.04
C ASN A 44 -6.27 0.08 -9.30
N TRP A 45 -6.96 1.02 -9.96
CA TRP A 45 -6.38 2.32 -10.37
C TRP A 45 -5.02 2.21 -11.10
N GLY A 46 -4.80 1.14 -11.87
CA GLY A 46 -3.54 0.87 -12.60
C GLY A 46 -2.37 0.45 -11.71
N MET A 47 -2.63 0.06 -10.46
CA MET A 47 -1.63 -0.31 -9.45
C MET A 47 -1.96 -1.68 -8.86
N ILE A 48 -0.95 -2.34 -8.29
CA ILE A 48 -1.19 -3.49 -7.43
C ILE A 48 -1.74 -2.94 -6.11
N CYS A 49 -2.92 -3.38 -5.70
CA CYS A 49 -3.57 -2.94 -4.48
C CYS A 49 -3.81 -4.14 -3.56
N TRP A 50 -3.64 -3.90 -2.27
CA TRP A 50 -4.16 -4.75 -1.22
C TRP A 50 -5.31 -4.03 -0.56
N GLN A 51 -6.51 -4.57 -0.74
CA GLN A 51 -7.75 -3.93 -0.33
C GLN A 51 -8.59 -4.85 0.55
N VAL A 52 -9.50 -4.26 1.31
CA VAL A 52 -10.55 -5.01 1.99
C VAL A 52 -11.59 -5.43 0.96
N PRO A 53 -11.88 -6.73 0.79
CA PRO A 53 -12.89 -7.17 -0.16
C PRO A 53 -14.26 -6.62 0.22
N LEU A 54 -15.05 -6.18 -0.76
CA LEU A 54 -16.42 -5.70 -0.54
C LEU A 54 -17.31 -6.74 0.15
N LYS A 55 -17.02 -8.04 -0.02
CA LYS A 55 -17.72 -9.11 0.73
C LYS A 55 -17.58 -8.97 2.25
N ARG A 56 -16.48 -8.39 2.75
CA ARG A 56 -16.25 -8.12 4.18
C ARG A 56 -16.71 -6.73 4.61
N ALA A 57 -16.70 -5.76 3.69
CA ALA A 57 -17.15 -4.40 3.94
C ALA A 57 -17.97 -3.91 2.73
N PRO A 58 -19.26 -4.29 2.62
CA PRO A 58 -20.09 -3.92 1.47
C PRO A 58 -20.51 -2.45 1.50
N ASP A 59 -20.66 -1.91 2.71
CA ASP A 59 -21.19 -0.57 2.95
C ASP A 59 -20.07 0.47 3.11
N THR A 60 -19.11 0.52 2.18
CA THR A 60 -18.10 1.58 2.19
C THR A 60 -18.70 2.91 1.76
N TYR A 61 -18.13 4.03 2.22
CA TYR A 61 -18.64 5.38 1.98
C TYR A 61 -18.83 5.76 0.50
N ASN A 62 -18.17 5.04 -0.43
CA ASN A 62 -18.23 5.27 -1.87
C ASN A 62 -18.53 4.00 -2.67
N GLY A 63 -18.94 2.91 -2.01
CA GLY A 63 -19.19 1.61 -2.63
C GLY A 63 -17.95 0.96 -3.28
N LYS A 64 -16.75 1.46 -3.01
CA LYS A 64 -15.49 0.89 -3.50
C LYS A 64 -14.74 0.15 -2.39
N PRO A 65 -13.93 -0.87 -2.73
CA PRO A 65 -13.08 -1.54 -1.78
C PRO A 65 -12.15 -0.56 -1.03
N LEU A 66 -11.88 -0.84 0.24
CA LEU A 66 -10.98 -0.02 1.05
C LEU A 66 -9.54 -0.42 0.79
N CYS A 67 -8.82 0.40 0.03
CA CYS A 67 -7.40 0.19 -0.24
C CYS A 67 -6.58 0.43 1.03
N TYR A 68 -5.73 -0.53 1.39
CA TYR A 68 -4.84 -0.43 2.55
C TYR A 68 -3.39 -0.17 2.13
N VAL A 69 -2.90 -0.91 1.13
CA VAL A 69 -1.57 -0.73 0.54
C VAL A 69 -1.70 -0.72 -0.98
N ALA A 70 -0.94 0.13 -1.66
CA ALA A 70 -0.83 0.05 -3.13
C ALA A 70 0.63 0.22 -3.58
N LEU A 71 1.00 -0.48 -4.65
CA LEU A 71 2.31 -0.46 -5.26
C LEU A 71 2.20 -0.10 -6.74
N ALA A 72 2.92 0.94 -7.14
CA ALA A 72 2.95 1.43 -8.50
C ALA A 72 4.39 1.59 -9.02
N ALA A 73 4.62 1.11 -10.24
CA ALA A 73 5.78 1.49 -11.04
C ALA A 73 5.40 2.73 -11.89
N GLN A 74 5.89 3.91 -11.50
CA GLN A 74 5.71 5.15 -12.25
C GLN A 74 6.84 5.35 -13.25
N LYS A 75 6.68 6.22 -14.26
CA LYS A 75 7.70 6.46 -15.30
C LYS A 75 9.16 6.48 -14.80
N ASN A 76 9.45 7.24 -13.74
CA ASN A 76 10.83 7.45 -13.25
C ASN A 76 11.14 6.86 -11.86
N ASN A 77 10.14 6.33 -11.16
CA ASN A 77 10.28 5.86 -9.78
C ASN A 77 9.22 4.79 -9.46
N TYR A 78 9.30 4.23 -8.27
CA TYR A 78 8.26 3.40 -7.69
C TYR A 78 7.59 4.18 -6.56
N ALA A 79 6.30 3.93 -6.37
CA ALA A 79 5.52 4.51 -5.30
C ALA A 79 4.84 3.39 -4.50
N LEU A 80 5.10 3.35 -3.20
CA LEU A 80 4.39 2.53 -2.24
C LEU A 80 3.45 3.43 -1.44
N TYR A 81 2.16 3.20 -1.58
CA TYR A 81 1.12 3.89 -0.85
C TYR A 81 0.76 3.07 0.37
N LEU A 82 0.93 3.65 1.56
CA LEU A 82 0.51 3.09 2.83
C LEU A 82 -0.65 3.95 3.33
N MET A 83 -1.86 3.39 3.39
CA MET A 83 -3.04 4.11 3.87
C MET A 83 -3.12 4.12 5.40
N GLY A 84 -2.34 3.27 6.08
CA GLY A 84 -2.23 3.22 7.54
C GLY A 84 -2.09 4.60 8.23
N PRO A 85 -1.23 5.52 7.78
CA PRO A 85 -1.13 6.90 8.28
C PRO A 85 -2.41 7.74 8.24
N TYR A 86 -3.33 7.47 7.32
CA TYR A 86 -4.65 8.13 7.29
C TYR A 86 -5.64 7.49 8.25
N ILE A 87 -5.43 6.21 8.54
CA ILE A 87 -6.33 5.38 9.34
C ILE A 87 -5.95 5.48 10.84
N ASP A 88 -4.65 5.53 11.15
CA ASP A 88 -4.07 5.66 12.49
C ASP A 88 -2.93 6.69 12.51
N ARG A 89 -3.02 7.68 13.41
CA ARG A 89 -1.99 8.71 13.58
C ARG A 89 -0.68 8.14 14.11
N LYS A 90 -0.71 7.02 14.85
CA LYS A 90 0.50 6.37 15.39
C LYS A 90 1.38 5.82 14.25
N GLN A 91 0.77 5.27 13.21
CA GLN A 91 1.44 4.85 11.98
C GLN A 91 2.16 6.00 11.28
N ALA A 92 1.48 7.14 11.16
CA ALA A 92 2.07 8.33 10.56
C ALA A 92 3.28 8.83 11.36
N ALA A 93 3.27 8.70 12.70
CA ALA A 93 4.40 9.04 13.55
C ALA A 93 5.54 8.02 13.43
N ALA A 94 5.23 6.72 13.42
CA ALA A 94 6.21 5.64 13.29
C ALA A 94 6.99 5.73 11.96
N LEU A 95 6.31 5.98 10.83
CA LEU A 95 6.96 6.15 9.54
C LEU A 95 7.84 7.42 9.48
N ARG A 96 7.41 8.52 10.11
CA ARG A 96 8.24 9.73 10.23
C ARG A 96 9.48 9.50 11.10
N ALA A 97 9.35 8.75 12.19
CA ALA A 97 10.47 8.39 13.05
C ALA A 97 11.45 7.44 12.33
N ALA A 98 10.92 6.46 11.58
CA ALA A 98 11.74 5.56 10.76
C ALA A 98 12.54 6.32 9.69
N ARG A 99 11.96 7.38 9.10
CA ARG A 99 12.70 8.30 8.23
C ARG A 99 13.89 8.93 8.93
N GLY A 100 13.71 9.45 10.14
CA GLY A 100 14.80 10.05 10.92
C GLY A 100 15.90 9.06 11.30
N LYS A 101 15.55 7.82 11.62
CA LYS A 101 16.50 6.78 12.06
C LYS A 101 17.26 6.10 10.93
N SER A 102 16.68 6.00 9.73
CA SER A 102 17.26 5.19 8.65
C SER A 102 18.52 5.79 8.01
N GLY A 103 18.82 7.06 8.25
CA GLY A 103 19.89 7.80 7.56
C GLY A 103 19.68 7.96 6.04
N LYS A 104 18.64 7.34 5.48
CA LYS A 104 18.27 7.39 4.06
C LYS A 104 17.28 8.52 3.82
N LYS A 105 17.44 9.23 2.69
CA LYS A 105 16.44 10.20 2.22
C LYS A 105 15.18 9.48 1.77
N LEU A 106 14.25 9.20 2.69
CA LEU A 106 12.89 8.81 2.32
C LEU A 106 12.17 10.01 1.72
N ASP A 107 11.96 9.96 0.40
CA ASP A 107 11.02 10.81 -0.30
C ASP A 107 9.59 10.34 0.01
N MET A 108 9.00 10.91 1.06
CA MET A 108 7.71 10.49 1.60
C MET A 108 6.75 11.67 1.73
N GLY A 109 5.57 11.53 1.12
CA GLY A 109 4.41 12.39 1.32
C GLY A 109 3.59 11.99 2.55
N LYS A 110 2.29 12.30 2.57
CA LYS A 110 1.40 11.92 3.69
C LYS A 110 1.20 10.39 3.83
N SER A 111 1.19 9.68 2.70
CA SER A 111 0.99 8.23 2.62
C SER A 111 1.81 7.55 1.53
N CYS A 112 2.52 8.32 0.71
CA CYS A 112 3.19 7.84 -0.50
C CYS A 112 4.69 7.87 -0.28
N LEU A 113 5.33 6.71 -0.33
CA LEU A 113 6.79 6.55 -0.30
C LEU A 113 7.28 6.37 -1.73
N ARG A 114 8.15 7.27 -2.19
CA ARG A 114 8.78 7.18 -3.50
C ARG A 114 10.19 6.62 -3.35
N PHE A 115 10.56 5.71 -4.24
CA PHE A 115 11.87 5.03 -4.19
C PHE A 115 12.32 4.60 -5.60
N LYS A 116 13.61 4.27 -5.74
CA LYS A 116 14.18 3.74 -7.00
C LYS A 116 14.63 2.30 -6.85
N ALA A 117 15.09 1.90 -5.67
CA ALA A 117 15.41 0.52 -5.33
C ALA A 117 14.79 0.13 -3.99
N LEU A 118 14.60 -1.17 -3.77
CA LEU A 118 14.14 -1.68 -2.46
C LEU A 118 15.13 -1.29 -1.35
N ASP A 119 16.43 -1.26 -1.68
CA ASP A 119 17.49 -0.92 -0.73
C ASP A 119 17.43 0.53 -0.27
N ASP A 120 16.68 1.40 -0.96
CA ASP A 120 16.43 2.78 -0.51
C ASP A 120 15.40 2.85 0.63
N LEU A 121 14.66 1.77 0.86
CA LEU A 121 13.55 1.72 1.80
C LEU A 121 13.95 1.09 3.15
N PRO A 122 13.40 1.58 4.28
CA PRO A 122 13.51 0.93 5.57
C PRO A 122 12.53 -0.25 5.61
N VAL A 123 12.89 -1.37 4.97
CA VAL A 123 12.01 -2.53 4.75
C VAL A 123 11.38 -3.07 6.03
N GLU A 124 12.11 -3.05 7.14
CA GLU A 124 11.64 -3.49 8.46
C GLU A 124 10.53 -2.59 8.99
N ALA A 125 10.72 -1.26 8.92
CA ALA A 125 9.73 -0.29 9.37
C ALA A 125 8.47 -0.32 8.50
N ILE A 126 8.63 -0.52 7.18
CA ILE A 126 7.51 -0.67 6.26
C ILE A 126 6.75 -1.97 6.54
N GLY A 127 7.45 -3.08 6.76
CA GLY A 127 6.83 -4.35 7.11
C GLY A 127 6.03 -4.27 8.41
N ALA A 128 6.64 -3.70 9.46
CA ALA A 128 5.97 -3.48 10.75
C ALA A 128 4.76 -2.55 10.61
N SER A 129 4.86 -1.51 9.79
CA SER A 129 3.74 -0.63 9.43
C SER A 129 2.61 -1.44 8.78
N ILE A 130 2.89 -2.20 7.73
CA ILE A 130 1.85 -2.99 7.04
C ILE A 130 1.21 -4.04 7.96
N ALA A 131 1.98 -4.65 8.86
CA ALA A 131 1.48 -5.66 9.78
C ALA A 131 0.60 -5.10 10.91
N SER A 132 0.64 -3.78 11.15
CA SER A 132 0.09 -3.20 12.37
C SER A 132 -1.44 -3.08 12.39
N ILE A 133 -2.11 -3.12 11.24
CA ILE A 133 -3.56 -2.94 11.15
C ILE A 133 -4.19 -4.21 10.58
N PRO A 134 -4.82 -5.04 11.43
CA PRO A 134 -5.66 -6.13 10.97
C PRO A 134 -6.83 -5.63 10.13
N VAL A 135 -7.34 -6.49 9.23
CA VAL A 135 -8.45 -6.14 8.33
C VAL A 135 -9.68 -5.60 9.07
N ASP A 136 -10.05 -6.21 10.19
CA ASP A 136 -11.24 -5.83 10.95
C ASP A 136 -11.05 -4.47 11.64
N GLU A 137 -9.83 -4.17 12.11
CA GLU A 137 -9.49 -2.86 12.65
C GLU A 137 -9.49 -1.79 11.56
N CYS A 138 -9.03 -2.12 10.35
CA CYS A 138 -9.08 -1.23 9.19
C CYS A 138 -10.52 -0.87 8.82
N ILE A 139 -11.44 -1.84 8.84
CA ILE A 139 -12.87 -1.61 8.61
C ILE A 139 -13.43 -0.68 9.69
N ARG A 140 -13.21 -1.02 10.96
CA ARG A 140 -13.71 -0.25 12.12
C ARG A 140 -13.24 1.21 12.10
N LEU A 141 -11.97 1.45 11.78
CA LEU A 141 -11.41 2.80 11.71
C LEU A 141 -11.99 3.61 10.54
N HIS A 142 -12.26 2.97 9.39
CA HIS A 142 -12.92 3.64 8.26
C HIS A 142 -14.37 4.00 8.58
N GLU A 143 -15.14 3.09 9.19
CA GLU A 143 -16.53 3.35 9.61
C GLU A 143 -16.62 4.47 10.64
N LYS A 144 -15.64 4.59 11.54
CA LYS A 144 -15.57 5.69 12.50
C LYS A 144 -15.31 7.04 11.84
N GLN A 145 -14.50 7.08 10.78
CA GLN A 145 -14.20 8.32 10.05
C GLN A 145 -15.33 8.76 9.11
N HIS A 146 -16.09 7.80 8.59
CA HIS A 146 -17.23 8.03 7.71
C HIS A 146 -18.48 7.39 8.33
N PRO A 147 -18.98 7.95 9.45
CA PRO A 147 -20.16 7.39 10.10
C PRO A 147 -21.32 7.36 9.10
N ARG A 148 -22.05 6.24 9.09
CA ARG A 148 -23.26 6.10 8.27
C ARG A 148 -24.16 7.29 8.58
N LYS A 149 -24.57 8.04 7.55
CA LYS A 149 -25.71 8.95 7.70
C LYS A 149 -26.92 8.06 7.99
N LYS A 150 -27.47 8.20 9.19
CA LYS A 150 -28.77 7.64 9.55
C LYS A 150 -29.85 8.17 8.63
#